data_AF-A0AAV0HZB6-F1
#
_entry.id   AF-A0AAV0HZB6-F1
#
_cell.length_a   1.000
_cell.length_b   1.000
_cell.length_c   1.000
_cell.angle_alpha   90.00
_cell.angle_beta   90.00
_cell.angle_gamma   90.00
#
_symmetry.space_group_name_H-M   'P 1'
#
loop_
_entity.id
_entity.type
_entity.pdbx_description
1 polymer ?
#
loop_
_entity_poly.entity_id
_entity_poly.type
_entity_poly.pdbx_seq_one_letter_code
_entity_poly.pdbx_strand_id
1 'polypeptide(L)'
;MAFWELTRVSPPSPLELCYKGTVDREGRGFPVMGIHFVGGVELVVNRFGMFWQVTDDVFCLAVVRSKDVSVIGMMAQQGYNVGYDLKAMTVSFQKMDCQLLEG
;
A
#
# COMPACT_ATOMS: atom_id res chain seq x y z
N MET A 1 2.81 10.46 -26.21
CA MET A 1 2.45 9.03 -26.01
C MET A 1 1.67 8.97 -24.70
N ALA A 2 0.36 8.76 -24.79
CA ALA A 2 -0.57 8.96 -23.67
C ALA A 2 -0.45 7.81 -22.67
N PHE A 3 0.19 8.08 -21.54
CA PHE A 3 -0.03 7.31 -20.33
C PHE A 3 -1.41 7.75 -19.78
N TRP A 4 -2.26 6.78 -19.38
CA TRP A 4 -3.46 6.95 -18.53
C TRP A 4 -4.84 7.19 -19.19
N GLU A 5 -5.46 6.14 -19.72
CA GLU A 5 -6.91 5.96 -19.55
C GLU A 5 -7.15 4.65 -18.80
N LEU A 6 -7.19 4.74 -17.47
CA LEU A 6 -7.61 3.59 -16.66
C LEU A 6 -9.13 3.48 -16.70
N THR A 7 -9.63 2.34 -17.11
CA THR A 7 -11.07 2.06 -17.09
C THR A 7 -11.52 1.81 -15.66
N ARG A 8 -12.29 2.75 -15.10
CA ARG A 8 -12.95 2.57 -13.79
C ARG A 8 -14.01 1.47 -13.87
N VAL A 9 -14.14 0.72 -12.78
CA VAL A 9 -15.19 -0.30 -12.62
C VAL A 9 -15.99 -0.03 -11.35
N SER A 10 -17.18 -0.64 -11.24
CA SER A 10 -17.96 -0.59 -10.00
C SER A 10 -17.15 -1.23 -8.87
N PRO A 11 -16.83 -0.50 -7.80
CA PRO A 11 -16.00 -1.03 -6.74
C PRO A 11 -16.83 -1.92 -5.80
N PRO A 12 -16.30 -3.07 -5.34
CA PRO A 12 -16.94 -3.82 -4.27
C PRO A 12 -16.81 -3.05 -2.95
N SER A 13 -17.90 -2.95 -2.18
CA SER A 13 -17.85 -2.36 -0.84
C SER A 13 -16.86 -3.13 0.04
N PRO A 14 -15.99 -2.46 0.83
CA PRO A 14 -15.96 -1.02 1.14
C PRO A 14 -14.99 -0.18 0.27
N LEU A 15 -14.48 -0.72 -0.83
CA LEU A 15 -13.51 -0.02 -1.68
C LEU A 15 -14.22 1.09 -2.48
N GLU A 16 -13.52 2.20 -2.72
CA GLU A 16 -14.10 3.36 -3.43
C GLU A 16 -13.52 3.54 -4.84
N LEU A 17 -12.31 3.05 -5.11
CA LEU A 17 -11.58 3.32 -6.35
C LEU A 17 -10.97 2.06 -6.95
N CYS A 18 -11.54 1.58 -8.05
CA CYS A 18 -11.12 0.35 -8.74
C CYS A 18 -10.99 0.56 -10.25
N TYR A 19 -10.08 -0.19 -10.86
CA TYR A 19 -9.75 -0.11 -12.28
C TYR A 19 -9.58 -1.49 -12.90
N LYS A 20 -9.82 -1.60 -14.21
CA LYS A 20 -9.44 -2.79 -14.99
C LYS A 20 -7.92 -2.92 -15.10
N GLY A 21 -7.42 -4.14 -15.00
CA GLY A 21 -6.00 -4.50 -15.17
C GLY A 21 -5.41 -5.21 -13.95
N THR A 22 -4.08 -5.15 -13.85
CA THR A 22 -3.34 -5.74 -12.74
C THR A 22 -2.43 -4.71 -12.06
N VAL A 23 -2.24 -4.88 -10.75
CA VAL A 23 -1.31 -4.04 -9.98
C VAL A 23 0.11 -4.10 -10.56
N ASP A 24 0.53 -5.25 -11.12
CA ASP A 24 1.88 -5.35 -11.68
C ASP A 24 2.07 -4.58 -12.99
N ARG A 25 1.04 -4.48 -13.83
CA ARG A 25 1.14 -3.79 -15.13
C ARG A 25 0.79 -2.31 -15.00
N GLU A 26 -0.42 -2.00 -14.56
CA GLU A 26 -0.90 -0.63 -14.42
C GLU A 26 -0.24 0.10 -13.26
N GLY A 27 0.04 -0.61 -12.16
CA GLY A 27 0.62 -0.03 -10.94
C GLY A 27 2.03 0.55 -11.11
N ARG A 28 2.76 0.19 -12.18
CA ARG A 28 4.16 0.65 -12.40
C ARG A 28 4.30 2.15 -12.63
N GLY A 29 3.28 2.81 -13.19
CA GLY A 29 3.34 4.26 -13.38
C GLY A 29 2.58 5.05 -12.31
N PHE A 30 2.00 4.38 -11.31
CA PHE A 30 1.48 5.08 -10.14
C PHE A 30 2.64 5.58 -9.27
N PRO A 31 2.52 6.77 -8.66
CA PRO A 31 3.48 7.23 -7.69
C PRO A 31 3.48 6.32 -6.46
N VAL A 32 4.64 6.23 -5.81
CA VAL A 32 4.76 5.58 -4.51
C VAL A 32 4.12 6.46 -3.44
N MET A 33 3.45 5.87 -2.46
CA MET A 33 2.86 6.59 -1.33
C MET A 33 3.82 6.63 -0.15
N GLY A 34 4.08 7.81 0.40
CA GLY A 34 4.83 8.01 1.64
C GLY A 34 3.91 8.37 2.79
N ILE A 35 4.02 7.66 3.92
CA ILE A 35 3.39 8.05 5.19
C ILE A 35 4.48 8.64 6.08
N HIS A 36 4.42 9.96 6.30
CA HIS A 36 5.42 10.68 7.09
C HIS A 36 5.01 10.74 8.57
N PHE A 37 5.96 10.39 9.45
CA PHE A 37 5.81 10.44 10.90
C PHE A 37 6.65 11.57 11.49
N VAL A 38 6.26 12.01 12.69
CA VAL A 38 7.11 12.85 13.54
C VAL A 38 8.47 12.17 13.75
N GLY A 39 9.53 12.97 13.75
CA GLY A 39 10.91 12.47 13.86
C GLY A 39 11.58 12.18 12.51
N GLY A 40 10.94 12.51 11.39
CA GLY A 40 11.53 12.38 10.05
C GLY A 40 11.53 10.97 9.50
N VAL A 41 10.72 10.07 10.07
CA VAL A 41 10.56 8.70 9.60
C VAL A 41 9.48 8.66 8.51
N GLU A 42 9.74 7.90 7.44
CA GLU A 42 8.79 7.69 6.36
C GLU A 42 8.55 6.19 6.14
N LEU A 43 7.28 5.77 6.15
CA LEU A 43 6.88 4.45 5.68
C LEU A 43 6.52 4.56 4.20
N VAL A 44 7.37 3.99 3.34
CA VAL A 44 7.20 3.99 1.89
C VAL A 44 6.35 2.79 1.47
N VAL A 45 5.13 3.03 1.02
CA VAL A 45 4.17 2.00 0.60
C VAL A 45 4.26 1.81 -0.91
N ASN A 46 4.74 0.64 -1.33
CA ASN A 46 4.87 0.29 -2.75
C ASN A 46 3.50 0.00 -3.40
N ARG A 47 3.49 -0.23 -4.71
CA ARG A 47 2.27 -0.53 -5.48
C ARG A 47 1.44 -1.69 -4.92
N PHE A 48 2.07 -2.73 -4.38
CA PHE A 48 1.40 -3.89 -3.81
C PHE A 48 0.84 -3.61 -2.41
N GLY A 49 1.42 -2.68 -1.66
CA GLY A 49 0.85 -2.20 -0.41
C GLY A 49 -0.27 -1.16 -0.61
N MET A 50 -0.23 -0.41 -1.72
CA MET A 50 -1.23 0.62 -2.07
C MET A 50 -2.49 0.06 -2.73
N PHE A 51 -2.36 -1.02 -3.51
CA PHE A 51 -3.45 -1.58 -4.30
C PHE A 51 -3.70 -3.04 -3.98
N TRP A 52 -4.97 -3.41 -3.91
CA TRP A 52 -5.41 -4.79 -3.75
C TRP A 52 -5.91 -5.32 -5.10
N GLN A 53 -5.32 -6.42 -5.58
CA GLN A 53 -5.82 -7.19 -6.72
C GLN A 53 -7.05 -7.99 -6.25
N VAL A 54 -8.26 -7.56 -6.64
CA VAL A 54 -9.52 -8.16 -6.16
C VAL A 54 -10.01 -9.30 -7.06
N THR A 55 -9.73 -9.22 -8.36
CA THR A 55 -9.91 -10.29 -9.36
C THR A 55 -8.70 -10.29 -10.28
N ASP A 56 -8.59 -11.26 -11.20
CA ASP A 56 -7.48 -11.33 -12.16
C ASP A 56 -7.37 -10.09 -13.07
N ASP A 57 -8.47 -9.33 -13.23
CA ASP A 57 -8.57 -8.19 -14.14
C ASP A 57 -9.09 -6.91 -13.47
N VAL A 58 -9.18 -6.86 -12.15
CA VAL A 58 -9.54 -5.67 -11.38
C VAL A 58 -8.63 -5.50 -10.18
N PHE A 59 -8.10 -4.29 -10.02
CA PHE A 59 -7.40 -3.86 -8.81
C PHE A 59 -8.02 -2.59 -8.25
N CYS A 60 -7.89 -2.40 -6.95
CA CYS A 60 -8.51 -1.31 -6.21
C CYS A 60 -7.51 -0.63 -5.29
N LEU A 61 -7.68 0.68 -5.05
CA LEU A 61 -6.94 1.39 -4.02
C LEU A 61 -7.28 0.79 -2.66
N ALA A 62 -6.29 0.33 -1.92
CA ALA A 62 -6.42 -0.28 -0.59
C ALA A 62 -6.53 0.78 0.53
N VAL A 63 -7.28 1.85 0.27
CA VAL A 63 -7.56 2.92 1.21
C VAL A 63 -9.07 3.05 1.32
N VAL A 64 -9.58 2.86 2.53
CA VAL A 64 -11.00 2.98 2.84
C VAL A 64 -11.21 4.15 3.78
N ARG A 65 -12.33 4.85 3.61
CA ARG A 65 -12.70 5.96 4.49
C ARG A 65 -12.97 5.43 5.90
N SER A 66 -12.36 6.07 6.88
CA SER A 66 -12.61 5.82 8.31
C SER A 66 -13.12 7.10 8.97
N LYS A 67 -13.99 6.97 9.97
CA LYS A 67 -14.57 8.12 10.68
C LYS A 67 -13.68 8.61 11.83
N ASP A 68 -13.09 7.67 12.58
CA ASP A 68 -12.50 7.98 13.89
C ASP A 68 -10.98 7.74 13.94
N VAL A 69 -10.50 6.68 13.30
CA VAL A 69 -9.08 6.27 13.38
C VAL A 69 -8.50 5.95 12.01
N SER A 70 -7.25 6.35 11.80
CA SER A 70 -6.47 5.91 10.64
C SER A 70 -5.72 4.63 11.00
N VAL A 71 -5.86 3.59 10.18
CA VAL A 71 -5.22 2.29 10.41
C VAL A 71 -4.28 1.98 9.24
N ILE A 72 -3.02 1.73 9.56
CA ILE A 72 -2.06 1.19 8.60
C ILE A 72 -2.22 -0.33 8.62
N GLY A 73 -2.93 -0.88 7.63
CA GLY A 73 -3.24 -2.30 7.56
C GLY A 73 -2.07 -3.18 7.09
N MET A 74 -2.29 -4.50 7.11
CA MET A 74 -1.30 -5.51 6.72
C MET A 74 -0.67 -5.25 5.34
N MET A 75 -1.46 -4.82 4.35
CA MET A 75 -0.96 -4.53 3.00
C MET A 75 0.11 -3.42 3.01
N ALA A 76 -0.16 -2.32 3.74
CA ALA A 76 0.77 -1.19 3.80
C ALA A 76 2.03 -1.48 4.65
N GLN A 77 1.96 -2.45 5.57
CA GLN A 77 3.09 -2.89 6.38
C GLN A 77 3.92 -4.00 5.71
N GLN A 78 3.46 -4.57 4.58
CA GLN A 78 4.16 -5.65 3.90
C GLN A 78 5.58 -5.23 3.47
N GLY A 79 6.53 -6.12 3.69
CA GLY A 79 7.94 -5.88 3.35
C GLY A 79 8.65 -4.98 4.35
N TYR A 80 8.13 -4.84 5.56
CA TYR A 80 8.78 -4.15 6.68
C TYR A 80 8.82 -5.04 7.92
N ASN A 81 9.96 -5.00 8.62
CA ASN A 81 10.01 -5.38 10.02
C ASN A 81 9.48 -4.20 10.85
N VAL A 82 8.52 -4.48 11.72
CA VAL A 82 7.92 -3.47 12.60
C VAL A 82 8.32 -3.76 14.04
N GLY A 83 9.11 -2.86 14.63
CA GLY A 83 9.56 -2.96 16.01
C GLY A 83 8.69 -2.13 16.95
N TYR A 84 8.23 -2.74 18.04
CA TYR A 84 7.43 -2.08 19.08
C TYR A 84 8.23 -2.02 20.38
N ASP A 85 8.72 -0.83 20.76
CA ASP A 85 9.32 -0.61 22.06
C ASP A 85 8.28 -0.03 23.01
N LEU A 86 7.71 -0.90 23.85
CA LEU A 86 6.66 -0.54 24.81
C LEU A 86 7.20 0.25 26.01
N LYS A 87 8.51 0.23 26.28
CA LYS A 87 9.11 1.02 27.37
C LYS A 87 9.38 2.45 26.91
N ALA A 88 9.93 2.60 25.71
CA ALA A 88 10.18 3.90 25.09
C ALA A 88 8.93 4.51 24.43
N MET A 89 7.85 3.73 24.28
CA MET A 89 6.62 4.11 23.57
C MET A 89 6.88 4.53 22.12
N THR A 90 7.73 3.76 21.42
CA THR A 90 8.10 4.04 20.02
C THR A 90 7.79 2.86 19.10
N VAL A 91 7.49 3.19 17.85
CA VAL A 91 7.35 2.24 16.75
C VAL A 91 8.45 2.54 15.73
N SER A 92 9.09 1.50 15.21
CA SER A 92 10.15 1.58 14.21
C SER A 92 9.79 0.75 12.98
N PHE A 93 10.18 1.25 11.81
CA PHE A 93 9.97 0.59 10.53
C PHE A 93 11.31 0.36 9.87
N GLN A 94 11.61 -0.90 9.54
CA GLN A 94 12.79 -1.26 8.78
C GLN A 94 12.35 -2.02 7.54
N LYS A 95 12.67 -1.49 6.35
CA LYS A 95 12.38 -2.17 5.09
C LYS A 95 13.11 -3.52 5.08
N MET A 96 12.38 -4.59 4.80
CA MET A 96 12.93 -5.93 4.68
C MET A 96 13.65 -6.05 3.34
N ASP A 97 14.86 -6.60 3.38
CA ASP A 97 15.56 -7.04 2.18
C ASP A 97 15.19 -8.50 1.91
N CYS A 98 14.29 -8.71 0.94
CA CYS A 98 13.84 -10.05 0.58
C CYS A 98 14.93 -10.91 -0.07
N GLN A 99 16.05 -10.31 -0.53
CA GLN A 99 17.17 -11.08 -1.09
C GLN A 99 17.85 -11.97 -0.05
N LEU A 100 17.66 -11.67 1.24
CA LEU A 100 18.18 -12.47 2.35
C LEU A 100 17.37 -13.74 2.64
N LEU A 101 16.23 -13.94 1.97
CA LEU A 101 15.37 -15.12 2.13
C LEU A 101 15.54 -16.16 1.00
N GLU A 102 16.22 -15.80 -0.09
CA GLU A 102 16.58 -16.71 -1.16
C GLU A 102 17.92 -17.38 -0.81
N GLY A 103 17.82 -18.50 -0.10
CA GLY A 103 18.95 -19.42 0.15
C GLY A 103 19.18 -20.38 -1.00
#